data_AF-A0A7J8DWT7-F1
#
_entry.id   AF-A0A7J8DWT7-F1
#
_cell.length_a   1.000
_cell.length_b   1.000
_cell.length_c   1.000
_cell.angle_alpha   90.00
_cell.angle_beta   90.00
_cell.angle_gamma   90.00
#
_symmetry.space_group_name_H-M   'P 1'
#
loop_
_entity.id
_entity.type
_entity.pdbx_description
1 polymer ?
#
loop_
_entity_poly.entity_id
_entity_poly.type
_entity_poly.pdbx_seq_one_letter_code
_entity_poly.pdbx_strand_id
1 'polypeptide(L)'
;MHCRSHEEVNTELKAQIMKEIRKPGRKYERIFTLLKHVQGSLQTRLIFLQNVIKEASRFKKRMLIEQLENFLDEIHRRANQINHINSN
;
A
#
# COMPACT_ATOMS: atom_id res chain seq x y z
N MET A 1 -22.04 -10.66 15.36
CA MET A 1 -21.16 -10.19 14.25
C MET A 1 -20.20 -9.18 14.86
N HIS A 2 -18.91 -9.50 15.01
CA HIS A 2 -17.93 -8.55 15.52
C HIS A 2 -17.49 -7.66 14.34
N CYS A 3 -17.97 -6.42 14.28
CA CYS A 3 -17.50 -5.45 13.29
C CYS A 3 -16.09 -5.02 13.69
N ARG A 4 -15.08 -5.48 12.94
CA ARG A 4 -13.69 -5.06 13.15
C ARG A 4 -13.53 -3.60 12.78
N SER A 5 -12.76 -2.86 13.57
CA SER A 5 -12.47 -1.46 13.25
C SER A 5 -11.52 -1.36 12.05
N HIS A 6 -11.52 -0.22 11.36
CA HIS A 6 -10.54 0.03 10.28
C HIS A 6 -9.09 -0.09 10.77
N GLU A 7 -8.84 0.30 12.03
CA GLU A 7 -7.51 0.24 12.64
C GLU A 7 -7.05 -1.20 12.89
N GLU A 8 -7.94 -2.07 13.37
CA GLU A 8 -7.66 -3.50 13.55
C GLU A 8 -7.30 -4.16 12.22
N VAL A 9 -8.11 -3.92 11.19
CA VAL A 9 -7.89 -4.46 9.84
C VAL A 9 -6.55 -3.96 9.28
N ASN A 10 -6.29 -2.65 9.36
CA ASN A 10 -5.05 -2.07 8.84
C ASN A 10 -3.81 -2.56 9.61
N THR A 11 -3.92 -2.78 10.92
CA THR A 11 -2.85 -3.33 11.75
C THR A 11 -2.51 -4.77 11.34
N GLU A 12 -3.53 -5.59 11.08
CA GLU A 12 -3.36 -6.95 10.57
C GLU A 12 -2.70 -6.95 9.19
N LEU A 13 -3.19 -6.11 8.27
CA LEU A 13 -2.61 -5.96 6.93
C LEU A 13 -1.14 -5.54 7.00
N LYS A 14 -0.80 -4.58 7.88
CA LYS A 14 0.57 -4.14 8.10
C LYS A 14 1.44 -5.32 8.54
N ALA A 15 1.00 -6.09 9.55
CA ALA A 15 1.74 -7.26 10.03
C ALA A 15 1.97 -8.30 8.91
N GLN A 16 0.95 -8.58 8.09
CA GLN A 16 1.08 -9.50 6.95
C GLN A 16 2.07 -8.99 5.91
N ILE A 17 2.01 -7.71 5.54
CA ILE A 17 2.95 -7.11 4.57
C ILE A 17 4.38 -7.16 5.09
N MET A 18 4.61 -6.84 6.38
CA MET A 18 5.95 -6.91 6.97
C MET A 18 6.53 -8.34 6.93
N LYS A 19 5.67 -9.37 7.10
CA LYS A 19 6.09 -10.76 6.92
C LYS A 19 6.48 -11.06 5.48
N GLU A 20 5.71 -10.62 4.50
CA GLU A 20 6.02 -10.83 3.08
C GLU A 20 7.33 -10.15 2.65
N ILE A 21 7.59 -8.91 3.10
CA ILE A 21 8.84 -8.19 2.78
C ILE A 21 10.08 -8.95 3.26
N ARG A 22 9.99 -9.62 4.41
CA ARG A 22 11.12 -10.36 5.01
C ARG A 22 11.39 -11.69 4.33
N LYS A 23 10.46 -12.22 3.53
CA LYS A 23 10.69 -13.50 2.83
C LYS A 23 11.80 -13.36 1.78
N PRO A 24 12.64 -14.39 1.61
CA PRO A 24 13.60 -14.43 0.51
C PRO A 24 12.87 -14.51 -0.84
N GLY A 25 13.56 -14.06 -1.89
CA GLY A 25 12.99 -14.02 -3.25
C GLY A 25 12.26 -12.71 -3.58
N ARG A 26 11.50 -12.75 -4.69
CA ARG A 26 10.87 -11.59 -5.34
C ARG A 26 9.38 -11.79 -5.68
N LYS A 27 8.69 -12.65 -4.93
CA LYS A 27 7.24 -12.88 -5.08
C LYS A 27 6.49 -11.84 -4.25
N TYR A 28 6.10 -10.73 -4.87
CA TYR A 28 5.51 -9.57 -4.19
C TYR A 28 4.01 -9.39 -4.42
N GLU A 29 3.38 -10.26 -5.21
CA GLU A 29 1.98 -10.18 -5.61
C GLU A 29 1.05 -10.11 -4.40
N ARG A 30 1.42 -10.81 -3.32
CA ARG A 30 0.68 -10.79 -2.06
C ARG A 30 0.70 -9.42 -1.39
N ILE A 31 1.81 -8.69 -1.45
CA ILE A 31 1.94 -7.33 -0.87
C ILE A 31 0.94 -6.39 -1.54
N PHE A 32 0.89 -6.37 -2.88
CA PHE A 32 -0.06 -5.54 -3.63
C PHE A 32 -1.52 -5.92 -3.39
N THR A 33 -1.78 -7.22 -3.24
CA THR A 33 -3.12 -7.70 -2.87
C THR A 33 -3.54 -7.14 -1.50
N LEU A 34 -2.65 -7.16 -0.51
CA LEU A 34 -2.93 -6.63 0.84
C LEU A 34 -3.09 -5.11 0.83
N LEU A 35 -2.27 -4.38 0.05
CA LEU A 35 -2.36 -2.93 -0.08
C LEU A 35 -3.73 -2.44 -0.59
N LYS A 36 -4.38 -3.20 -1.48
CA LYS A 36 -5.73 -2.88 -1.98
C LYS A 36 -6.83 -2.94 -0.92
N HIS A 37 -6.59 -3.64 0.20
CA HIS A 37 -7.59 -3.83 1.26
C HIS A 37 -7.47 -2.79 2.39
N VAL A 38 -6.49 -1.89 2.32
CA VAL A 38 -6.28 -0.83 3.34
C VAL A 38 -7.52 0.05 3.43
N GLN A 39 -8.08 0.13 4.63
CA GLN A 39 -9.27 0.91 4.96
C GLN A 39 -8.89 2.36 5.29
N GLY A 40 -9.82 3.29 5.12
CA GLY A 40 -9.63 4.72 5.42
C GLY A 40 -9.46 5.61 4.18
N SER A 41 -9.10 6.87 4.42
CA SER A 41 -9.01 7.90 3.39
C SER A 41 -7.84 7.67 2.43
N LEU A 42 -7.82 8.41 1.31
CA LEU A 42 -6.69 8.42 0.39
C LEU A 42 -5.38 8.74 1.14
N GLN A 43 -5.38 9.73 2.01
CA GLN A 43 -4.21 10.10 2.82
C GLN A 43 -3.74 8.94 3.71
N THR A 44 -4.65 8.23 4.37
CA THR A 44 -4.32 7.03 5.15
C THR A 44 -3.63 5.97 4.29
N ARG A 45 -4.16 5.71 3.09
CA ARG A 45 -3.58 4.74 2.14
C ARG A 45 -2.19 5.16 1.65
N LEU A 46 -1.98 6.44 1.37
CA LEU A 46 -0.68 6.99 0.95
C LEU A 46 0.37 6.87 2.06
N ILE A 47 0.04 7.27 3.28
CA ILE A 47 0.93 7.12 4.45
C ILE A 47 1.26 5.64 4.68
N PHE A 48 0.26 4.76 4.54
CA PHE A 48 0.47 3.32 4.65
C PHE A 48 1.47 2.80 3.60
N LEU A 49 1.30 3.20 2.33
CA LEU A 49 2.18 2.80 1.23
C LEU A 49 3.62 3.32 1.43
N GLN A 50 3.79 4.58 1.85
CA GLN A 50 5.11 5.16 2.17
C GLN A 50 5.83 4.38 3.27
N ASN A 51 5.11 3.92 4.30
CA ASN A 51 5.68 3.08 5.36
C ASN A 51 6.17 1.73 4.82
N VAL A 52 5.44 1.14 3.87
CA VAL A 52 5.84 -0.12 3.20
C VAL A 52 7.10 0.08 2.36
N ILE A 53 7.19 1.18 1.61
CA ILE A 53 8.41 1.55 0.84
C ILE A 53 9.61 1.72 1.77
N LYS A 54 9.43 2.44 2.88
CA LYS A 54 10.48 2.64 3.89
C LYS A 54 10.98 1.32 4.44
N GLU A 55 10.10 0.38 4.74
CA GLU A 55 10.51 -0.95 5.22
C GLU A 55 11.20 -1.77 4.11
N ALA A 56 10.69 -1.76 2.88
CA ALA A 56 11.32 -2.44 1.74
C ALA A 56 12.75 -1.92 1.49
N SER A 57 12.98 -0.62 1.69
CA SER A 57 14.30 0.02 1.65
C SER A 57 15.24 -0.51 2.73
N ARG A 58 14.76 -0.70 3.98
CA ARG A 58 15.55 -1.32 5.06
C ARG A 58 16.03 -2.73 4.69
N PHE A 59 15.20 -3.49 3.98
CA PHE A 59 15.54 -4.84 3.49
C PHE A 59 16.22 -4.85 2.10
N LYS A 60 16.56 -3.67 1.55
CA LYS A 60 17.23 -3.51 0.25
C LYS A 60 16.46 -4.18 -0.91
N LYS A 61 15.13 -4.25 -0.84
CA LYS A 61 14.26 -4.89 -1.85
C LYS A 61 14.03 -3.97 -3.06
N ARG A 62 15.08 -3.59 -3.81
CA ARG A 62 15.02 -2.58 -4.89
C ARG A 62 13.86 -2.75 -5.88
N MET A 63 13.70 -3.95 -6.45
CA MET A 63 12.59 -4.25 -7.38
C MET A 63 11.20 -4.01 -6.75
N LEU A 64 11.03 -4.32 -5.46
CA LEU A 64 9.77 -4.04 -4.76
C LEU A 64 9.56 -2.54 -4.60
N ILE A 65 10.61 -1.79 -4.28
CA ILE A 65 10.54 -0.32 -4.13
C ILE A 65 10.08 0.32 -5.43
N GLU A 66 10.71 -0.03 -6.56
CA GLU A 66 10.32 0.46 -7.89
C GLU A 66 8.85 0.15 -8.21
N GLN A 67 8.39 -1.07 -7.92
CA GLN A 67 6.99 -1.44 -8.13
C GLN A 67 6.02 -0.67 -7.21
N LEU A 68 6.40 -0.40 -5.96
CA LEU A 68 5.59 0.37 -5.01
C LEU A 68 5.52 1.86 -5.37
N GLU A 69 6.62 2.44 -5.87
CA GLU A 69 6.67 3.83 -6.34
C GLU A 69 5.80 4.00 -7.59
N ASN A 70 5.87 3.08 -8.55
CA ASN A 70 4.97 3.08 -9.71
C ASN A 70 3.50 2.99 -9.28
N PHE A 71 3.19 2.13 -8.30
CA PHE A 71 1.83 2.00 -7.77
C PHE A 71 1.36 3.28 -7.05
N LEU A 72 2.26 3.97 -6.34
CA LEU A 72 1.98 5.27 -5.72
C LEU A 72 1.64 6.34 -6.77
N ASP A 73 2.42 6.40 -7.84
CA ASP A 73 2.20 7.35 -8.94
C ASP A 73 0.88 7.10 -9.68
N GLU A 74 0.52 5.84 -9.90
CA GLU A 74 -0.79 5.48 -10.47
C GLU A 74 -1.96 5.98 -9.60
N ILE A 75 -1.85 5.86 -8.27
CA ILE A 75 -2.87 6.36 -7.34
C ILE A 75 -2.99 7.89 -7.45
N HIS A 76 -1.86 8.61 -7.46
CA HIS A 76 -1.86 10.07 -7.62
C HIS A 76 -2.46 10.51 -8.96
N ARG A 77 -2.08 9.85 -10.07
CA ARG A 77 -2.62 10.15 -11.41
C ARG A 77 -4.13 9.97 -11.46
N ARG A 78 -4.67 8.88 -10.92
CA ARG A 78 -6.12 8.64 -10.87
C ARG A 78 -6.84 9.67 -10.02
N ALA A 79 -6.30 10.01 -8.84
CA ALA A 79 -6.87 11.05 -7.99
C ALA A 79 -6.93 12.40 -8.72
N ASN A 80 -5.85 12.77 -9.43
CA ASN A 80 -5.79 14.02 -10.18
C ASN A 80 -6.72 14.04 -11.40
N GLN A 81 -6.91 12.91 -12.09
CA GLN A 81 -7.86 12.80 -13.21
C GLN A 81 -9.31 12.97 -12.76
N ILE A 82 -9.70 12.37 -11.62
CA ILE A 82 -11.05 12.52 -11.06
C ILE A 82 -11.35 13.99 -10.74
N ASN A 83 -10.36 14.73 -10.25
CA ASN A 83 -10.52 16.16 -9.96
C ASN A 83 -10.79 17.02 -11.21
N HIS A 84 -10.39 16.57 -12.41
CA HIS A 84 -10.66 17.30 -13.65
C HIS A 84 -12.07 17.04 -14.21
N ILE A 85 -12.67 15.89 -13.92
CA ILE A 85 -13.98 15.49 -14.47
C ILE A 85 -15.15 16.11 -13.68
N ASN A 86 -14.97 16.39 -12.39
CA ASN A 86 -16.02 16.95 -11.52
C ASN A 86 -16.17 18.49 -11.58
N SER A 87 -15.44 19.18 -12.47
CA SER A 87 -15.49 20.64 -12.64
C SER A 87 -16.27 21.10 -13.88
N ASN A 88 -17.17 20.26 -14.43
CA ASN A 88 -17.95 20.58 -15.64
C ASN A 88 -19.45 20.50 -15.40
#